data_AF-A0A0C3FAH2-F1
#
_entry.id   AF-A0A0C3FAH2-F1
#
_cell.length_a   1.000
_cell.length_b   1.000
_cell.length_c   1.000
_cell.angle_alpha   90.00
_cell.angle_beta   90.00
_cell.angle_gamma   90.00
#
_symmetry.space_group_name_H-M   'P 1'
#
loop_
_entity.id
_entity.type
_entity.pdbx_description
1 polymer ?
#
loop_
_entity_poly.entity_id
_entity_poly.type
_entity_poly.pdbx_seq_one_letter_code
_entity_poly.pdbx_strand_id
1 'polypeptide(L)'
;MKMLGRPVRALSFLHRITFLRARSYHGHFSTTDGRLWKRKLHGTEDFSALMANDGEGYAHISIGTSTILKPSFSSETLRKSVRNAWIRLRYYAPLIALRTQNGGADEYFMSYESSKTSDVAAIWAEDTLKWEQQEKTLDVRDLDLKERWWGTDGRYNMEMHIGPGTEGRLHFINPLGH
;
A
#
# COMPACT_ATOMS: atom_id res chain seq x y z
N MET A 1 46.27 31.18 -8.78
CA MET A 1 46.11 29.72 -8.58
C MET A 1 44.64 29.39 -8.82
N LYS A 2 44.30 28.77 -9.96
CA LYS A 2 42.92 28.44 -10.36
C LYS A 2 42.54 27.07 -9.79
N MET A 3 41.50 26.98 -8.95
CA MET A 3 40.88 25.71 -8.59
C MET A 3 39.76 25.39 -9.57
N LEU A 4 40.01 24.39 -10.43
CA LEU A 4 39.05 23.76 -11.32
C LEU A 4 38.24 22.72 -10.53
N GLY A 5 36.92 22.87 -10.53
CA GLY A 5 35.99 21.87 -10.00
C GLY A 5 36.05 20.57 -10.79
N ARG A 6 36.02 19.44 -10.08
CA ARG A 6 35.77 18.12 -10.66
C ARG A 6 34.36 17.68 -10.27
N PRO A 7 33.50 17.25 -11.22
CA PRO A 7 32.22 16.67 -10.88
C PRO A 7 32.42 15.24 -10.35
N VAL A 8 31.72 14.93 -9.26
CA VAL A 8 31.59 13.56 -8.75
C VAL A 8 30.75 12.77 -9.76
N ARG A 9 31.36 11.76 -10.38
CA ARG A 9 30.65 10.79 -11.23
C ARG A 9 29.75 9.95 -10.32
N ALA A 10 28.44 10.16 -10.41
CA ALA A 10 27.46 9.21 -9.90
C ALA A 10 27.59 7.90 -10.69
N LEU A 11 27.88 6.79 -10.01
CA LEU A 11 27.82 5.46 -10.59
C LEU A 11 26.38 5.19 -11.06
N SER A 12 26.21 5.08 -12.36
CA SER A 12 24.98 4.62 -13.01
C SER A 12 24.76 3.13 -12.71
N PHE A 13 24.11 2.81 -11.59
CA PHE A 13 23.72 1.44 -11.23
C PHE A 13 22.37 1.02 -11.84
N LEU A 14 21.78 1.83 -12.72
CA LEU A 14 20.39 1.66 -13.19
C LEU A 14 20.23 1.12 -14.62
N HIS A 15 21.28 0.58 -15.26
CA HIS A 15 21.20 0.14 -16.67
C HIS A 15 21.48 -1.35 -16.93
N ARG A 16 21.36 -2.23 -15.91
CA ARG A 16 21.51 -3.69 -16.08
C ARG A 16 20.40 -4.52 -15.42
N ILE A 17 19.14 -4.08 -15.53
CA ILE A 17 17.96 -4.94 -15.28
C ILE A 17 17.05 -4.97 -16.52
N THR A 18 17.65 -5.02 -17.70
CA THR A 18 16.95 -5.31 -18.95
C THR A 18 17.67 -6.46 -19.61
N PHE A 19 17.28 -7.68 -19.24
CA PHE A 19 17.28 -8.92 -20.03
C PHE A 19 17.09 -10.13 -19.09
N LEU A 20 16.09 -10.08 -18.20
CA LEU A 20 15.48 -11.31 -17.71
C LEU A 20 14.53 -11.78 -18.81
N ARG A 21 14.81 -12.95 -19.38
CA ARG A 21 14.05 -13.57 -20.45
C ARG A 21 12.55 -13.57 -20.12
N ALA A 22 11.74 -13.21 -21.11
CA ALA A 22 10.27 -13.20 -21.10
C ALA A 22 9.62 -14.60 -20.98
N ARG A 23 9.96 -15.34 -19.92
CA ARG A 23 9.34 -16.61 -19.50
C ARG A 23 9.33 -16.54 -17.97
N SER A 24 8.36 -15.91 -17.31
CA SER A 24 7.14 -16.57 -16.81
C SER A 24 6.19 -15.56 -16.14
N TYR A 25 6.06 -14.34 -16.66
CA TYR A 25 5.22 -13.27 -16.07
C TYR A 25 3.73 -13.48 -16.34
N HIS A 26 3.17 -14.66 -16.05
CA HIS A 26 1.79 -14.99 -16.42
C HIS A 26 0.91 -14.99 -15.18
N GLY A 27 0.49 -13.79 -14.78
CA GLY A 27 -0.71 -13.69 -13.93
C GLY A 27 -1.89 -14.25 -14.70
N HIS A 28 -2.72 -15.05 -14.04
CA HIS A 28 -3.90 -15.66 -14.63
C HIS A 28 -5.13 -15.26 -13.84
N PHE A 29 -6.27 -15.20 -14.53
CA PHE A 29 -7.55 -15.14 -13.84
C PHE A 29 -7.84 -16.54 -13.29
N SER A 30 -7.91 -16.64 -11.97
CA SER A 30 -8.11 -17.92 -11.26
C SER A 30 -9.58 -18.28 -11.12
N THR A 31 -10.51 -17.36 -11.42
CA THR A 31 -11.95 -17.61 -11.44
C THR A 31 -12.51 -17.56 -12.86
N THR A 32 -13.50 -18.41 -13.14
CA THR A 32 -14.18 -18.52 -14.45
C THR A 32 -14.92 -17.24 -14.85
N ASP A 33 -15.28 -16.40 -13.89
CA ASP A 33 -15.90 -15.08 -14.09
C ASP A 33 -14.88 -13.95 -14.41
N GLY A 34 -13.58 -14.27 -14.39
CA GLY A 34 -12.49 -13.34 -14.61
C GLY A 34 -12.41 -12.23 -13.55
N ARG A 35 -12.88 -12.47 -12.33
CA ARG A 35 -12.83 -11.49 -11.23
C ARG A 35 -11.53 -11.54 -10.46
N LEU A 36 -11.05 -12.72 -10.12
CA LEU A 36 -9.83 -12.88 -9.34
C LEU A 36 -8.64 -13.05 -10.28
N TRP A 37 -7.71 -12.11 -10.22
CA TRP A 37 -6.40 -12.22 -10.85
C TRP A 37 -5.37 -12.62 -9.79
N LYS A 38 -4.48 -13.55 -10.11
CA LYS A 38 -3.40 -14.00 -9.21
C LYS A 38 -2.11 -14.22 -10.00
N ARG A 39 -0.96 -13.89 -9.38
CA ARG A 39 0.37 -14.26 -9.90
C ARG A 39 1.34 -14.59 -8.78
N LYS A 40 2.35 -15.39 -9.10
CA LYS A 40 3.50 -15.62 -8.23
C LYS A 40 4.37 -14.35 -8.16
N LEU A 41 4.96 -14.10 -7.00
CA LEU A 41 5.96 -13.06 -6.81
C LEU A 41 7.32 -13.54 -7.30
N HIS A 42 8.16 -12.61 -7.76
CA HIS A 42 9.48 -12.94 -8.28
C HIS A 42 10.50 -11.87 -7.90
N GLY A 43 11.76 -12.28 -7.74
CA GLY A 43 12.88 -11.38 -7.51
C GLY A 43 12.71 -10.56 -6.23
N THR A 44 12.75 -9.23 -6.35
CA THR A 44 12.63 -8.33 -5.19
C THR A 44 11.27 -8.40 -4.51
N GLU A 45 10.20 -8.72 -5.25
CA GLU A 45 8.86 -8.84 -4.67
C GLU A 45 8.75 -10.05 -3.74
N ASP A 46 9.31 -11.17 -4.17
CA ASP A 46 9.33 -12.43 -3.41
C ASP A 46 10.23 -12.28 -2.18
N PHE A 47 11.40 -11.65 -2.34
CA PHE A 47 12.28 -11.32 -1.23
C PHE A 47 11.61 -10.38 -0.21
N SER A 48 10.92 -9.33 -0.66
CA SER A 48 10.19 -8.42 0.24
C SER A 48 9.05 -9.11 0.98
N ALA A 49 8.32 -10.00 0.30
CA ALA A 49 7.26 -10.80 0.91
C ALA A 49 7.80 -11.76 1.97
N LEU A 50 8.93 -12.44 1.70
CA LEU A 50 9.63 -13.27 2.69
C LEU A 50 10.02 -12.47 3.93
N MET A 51 10.67 -11.32 3.71
CA MET A 51 11.10 -10.44 4.81
C MET A 51 9.91 -9.91 5.63
N ALA A 52 8.82 -9.52 4.97
CA ALA A 52 7.61 -9.08 5.66
C ALA A 52 6.95 -10.23 6.44
N ASN A 53 6.94 -11.44 5.88
CA ASN A 53 6.37 -12.60 6.54
C ASN A 53 7.16 -13.01 7.79
N ASP A 54 8.48 -13.15 7.67
CA ASP A 54 9.33 -13.68 8.75
C ASP A 54 9.78 -12.60 9.73
N GLY A 55 9.76 -11.34 9.29
CA GLY A 55 10.13 -10.16 10.08
C GLY A 55 8.93 -9.35 10.58
N GLU A 56 7.74 -9.96 10.70
CA GLU A 56 6.53 -9.34 11.25
C GLU A 56 6.18 -7.97 10.62
N GLY A 57 6.24 -7.91 9.30
CA GLY A 57 6.00 -6.70 8.49
C GLY A 57 7.25 -5.86 8.20
N TYR A 58 8.45 -6.43 8.37
CA TYR A 58 9.68 -5.79 7.93
C TYR A 58 9.60 -5.40 6.43
N ALA A 59 10.20 -4.25 6.08
CA ALA A 59 10.13 -3.60 4.77
C ALA A 59 8.77 -2.99 4.38
N HIS A 60 7.81 -2.91 5.31
CA HIS A 60 6.65 -2.04 5.16
C HIS A 60 7.08 -0.57 5.12
N ILE A 61 6.32 0.23 4.37
CA ILE A 61 6.54 1.68 4.24
C ILE A 61 5.25 2.37 4.63
N SER A 62 5.32 3.45 5.40
CA SER A 62 4.18 4.31 5.67
C SER A 62 4.36 5.68 5.03
N ILE A 63 3.27 6.24 4.51
CA ILE A 63 3.23 7.61 4.00
C ILE A 63 2.16 8.36 4.79
N GLY A 64 2.61 9.34 5.58
CA GLY A 64 1.76 10.21 6.39
C GLY A 64 1.61 11.60 5.79
N THR A 65 0.40 12.16 5.86
CA THR A 65 0.11 13.56 5.54
C THR A 65 -0.71 14.21 6.64
N SER A 66 -0.49 15.49 6.86
CA SER A 66 -1.17 16.30 7.86
C SER A 66 -1.76 17.53 7.19
N THR A 67 -3.07 17.73 7.33
CA THR A 67 -3.79 18.80 6.64
C THR A 67 -4.81 19.49 7.54
N ILE A 68 -5.14 20.73 7.21
CA ILE A 68 -6.25 21.47 7.80
C ILE A 68 -7.30 21.62 6.71
N LEU A 69 -8.48 21.05 6.91
CA LEU A 69 -9.57 21.15 5.94
C LEU A 69 -10.32 22.47 6.14
N LYS A 70 -10.40 23.28 5.08
CA LYS A 70 -11.17 24.53 5.05
C LYS A 70 -12.10 24.53 3.83
N PRO A 71 -13.41 24.79 3.99
CA PRO A 71 -14.13 24.98 5.25
C PRO A 71 -14.17 23.72 6.12
N SER A 72 -14.60 23.83 7.38
CA SER A 72 -14.82 22.66 8.22
C SER A 72 -15.98 21.84 7.65
N PHE A 73 -15.76 20.54 7.48
CA PHE A 73 -16.78 19.59 7.02
C PHE A 73 -17.39 18.86 8.21
N SER A 74 -18.67 18.47 8.10
CA SER A 74 -19.23 17.51 9.05
C SER A 74 -18.49 16.17 8.95
N SER A 75 -18.37 15.45 10.07
CA SER A 75 -17.71 14.14 10.11
C SER A 75 -18.30 13.17 9.08
N GLU A 76 -19.63 13.18 8.91
CA GLU A 76 -20.33 12.36 7.92
C GLU A 76 -19.94 12.72 6.48
N THR A 77 -19.92 14.01 6.13
CA THR A 77 -19.55 14.47 4.79
C THR A 77 -18.11 14.09 4.46
N LEU A 78 -17.21 14.26 5.42
CA LEU A 78 -15.81 13.87 5.28
C LEU A 78 -15.67 12.36 5.06
N ARG A 79 -16.31 11.53 5.89
CA ARG A 79 -16.28 10.07 5.78
C ARG A 79 -16.75 9.60 4.41
N LYS A 80 -17.89 10.11 3.96
CA LYS A 80 -18.45 9.79 2.63
C LYS A 80 -17.51 10.23 1.49
N SER A 81 -16.93 11.42 1.60
CA SER A 81 -16.03 11.95 0.57
C SER A 81 -14.74 11.15 0.47
N VAL A 82 -14.12 10.82 1.60
CA VAL A 82 -12.90 10.00 1.65
C VAL A 82 -13.18 8.60 1.14
N ARG A 83 -14.28 7.96 1.56
CA ARG A 83 -14.69 6.63 1.05
C ARG A 83 -14.82 6.62 -0.47
N ASN A 84 -15.50 7.62 -1.03
CA ASN A 84 -15.66 7.73 -2.49
C ASN A 84 -14.32 7.97 -3.20
N ALA A 85 -13.45 8.80 -2.63
CA ALA A 85 -12.12 9.04 -3.18
C ALA A 85 -11.25 7.78 -3.14
N TRP A 86 -11.31 7.00 -2.06
CA TRP A 86 -10.58 5.75 -1.89
C TRP A 86 -11.01 4.70 -2.91
N ILE A 87 -12.32 4.53 -3.11
CA ILE A 87 -12.88 3.64 -4.15
C ILE A 87 -12.43 4.09 -5.55
N ARG A 88 -12.48 5.40 -5.84
CA ARG A 88 -11.99 5.92 -7.13
C ARG A 88 -10.50 5.69 -7.30
N LEU A 89 -9.70 5.84 -6.25
CA LEU A 89 -8.26 5.59 -6.31
C LEU A 89 -7.98 4.12 -6.65
N ARG A 90 -8.71 3.15 -6.07
CA ARG A 90 -8.59 1.73 -6.44
C ARG A 90 -8.86 1.48 -7.92
N TYR A 91 -9.79 2.20 -8.53
CA TYR A 91 -10.06 2.07 -9.96
C TYR A 91 -8.86 2.56 -10.81
N TYR A 92 -8.26 3.70 -10.44
CA TYR A 92 -7.10 4.25 -11.16
C TYR A 92 -5.78 3.55 -10.84
N ALA A 93 -5.63 3.04 -9.62
CA ALA A 93 -4.43 2.37 -9.12
C ALA A 93 -4.84 1.07 -8.40
N PRO A 94 -5.15 -0.01 -9.15
CA PRO A 94 -5.56 -1.31 -8.58
C PRO A 94 -4.57 -1.91 -7.56
N LEU A 95 -3.31 -1.49 -7.63
CA LEU A 95 -2.24 -1.91 -6.73
C LEU A 95 -2.54 -1.68 -5.25
N ILE A 96 -3.39 -0.70 -4.89
CA ILE A 96 -3.73 -0.42 -3.48
C ILE A 96 -4.70 -1.44 -2.86
N ALA A 97 -5.23 -2.36 -3.68
CA ALA A 97 -6.17 -3.38 -3.25
C ALA A 97 -5.63 -4.79 -3.55
N LEU A 98 -4.30 -4.92 -3.68
CA LEU A 98 -3.67 -6.22 -3.78
C LEU A 98 -3.64 -6.90 -2.41
N ARG A 99 -3.62 -8.22 -2.42
CA ARG A 99 -3.35 -9.05 -1.25
C ARG A 99 -2.20 -9.97 -1.56
N THR A 100 -1.28 -10.12 -0.63
CA THR A 100 -0.20 -11.10 -0.73
C THR A 100 -0.43 -12.24 0.23
N GLN A 101 -0.19 -13.45 -0.26
CA GLN A 101 -0.46 -14.69 0.44
C GLN A 101 0.76 -15.60 0.30
N ASN A 102 1.14 -16.22 1.41
CA ASN A 102 2.05 -17.35 1.41
C ASN A 102 1.33 -18.59 0.85
N GLY A 103 1.83 -19.12 -0.27
CA GLY A 103 1.33 -20.33 -0.92
C GLY A 103 1.93 -21.63 -0.39
N GLY A 104 2.81 -21.56 0.62
CA GLY A 104 3.61 -22.66 1.14
C GLY A 104 4.96 -22.78 0.42
N ALA A 105 5.91 -23.46 1.05
CA ALA A 105 7.27 -23.69 0.53
C ALA A 105 7.99 -22.40 0.07
N ASP A 106 7.82 -21.32 0.84
CA ASP A 106 8.38 -19.98 0.57
C ASP A 106 7.97 -19.39 -0.78
N GLU A 107 6.80 -19.79 -1.31
CA GLU A 107 6.25 -19.23 -2.52
C GLU A 107 5.18 -18.18 -2.21
N TYR A 108 5.43 -16.92 -2.54
CA TYR A 108 4.46 -15.86 -2.33
C TYR A 108 3.67 -15.54 -3.60
N PHE A 109 2.41 -15.17 -3.42
CA PHE A 109 1.52 -14.79 -4.51
C PHE A 109 0.81 -13.48 -4.18
N MET A 110 0.69 -12.61 -5.18
CA MET A 110 -0.24 -11.48 -5.10
C MET A 110 -1.53 -11.77 -5.85
N SER A 111 -2.62 -11.21 -5.34
CA SER A 111 -3.95 -11.34 -5.91
C SER A 111 -4.71 -10.02 -5.92
N TYR A 112 -5.55 -9.84 -6.92
CA TYR A 112 -6.45 -8.70 -7.08
C TYR A 112 -7.84 -9.21 -7.44
N GLU A 113 -8.85 -8.75 -6.70
CA GLU A 113 -10.23 -8.98 -7.08
C GLU A 113 -10.76 -7.75 -7.82
N SER A 114 -11.19 -7.93 -9.06
CA SER A 114 -11.77 -6.88 -9.88
C SER A 114 -13.22 -6.60 -9.47
N SER A 115 -13.53 -5.34 -9.22
CA SER A 115 -14.90 -4.89 -8.93
C SER A 115 -15.71 -4.76 -10.23
N LYS A 116 -16.18 -5.87 -10.79
CA LYS A 116 -17.26 -5.80 -11.81
C LYS A 116 -18.61 -5.42 -11.19
N THR A 117 -18.72 -5.56 -9.87
CA THR A 117 -19.90 -5.23 -9.07
C THR A 117 -19.51 -4.24 -7.96
N SER A 118 -20.43 -3.33 -7.63
CA SER A 118 -20.18 -2.23 -6.68
C SER A 118 -19.95 -2.69 -5.23
N ASP A 119 -20.36 -3.90 -4.91
CA ASP A 119 -20.22 -4.56 -3.61
C ASP A 119 -18.75 -4.80 -3.21
N VAL A 120 -17.92 -5.35 -4.10
CA VAL A 120 -16.50 -5.66 -3.82
C VAL A 120 -15.70 -4.39 -3.52
N ALA A 121 -15.99 -3.30 -4.24
CA ALA A 121 -15.37 -1.99 -4.00
C ALA A 121 -15.81 -1.40 -2.66
N ALA A 122 -17.10 -1.51 -2.34
CA ALA A 122 -17.66 -1.01 -1.10
C ALA A 122 -17.15 -1.77 0.13
N ILE A 123 -17.04 -3.10 0.06
CA ILE A 123 -16.52 -3.96 1.14
C ILE A 123 -15.05 -3.67 1.38
N TRP A 124 -14.22 -3.68 0.32
CA TRP A 124 -12.80 -3.33 0.44
C TRP A 124 -12.58 -1.96 1.09
N ALA A 125 -13.39 -0.96 0.75
CA ALA A 125 -13.25 0.37 1.33
C ALA A 125 -13.57 0.36 2.84
N GLU A 126 -14.57 -0.40 3.28
CA GLU A 126 -14.87 -0.56 4.72
C GLU A 126 -13.75 -1.32 5.44
N ASP A 127 -13.19 -2.33 4.79
CA ASP A 127 -12.10 -3.11 5.37
C ASP A 127 -10.81 -2.30 5.51
N THR A 128 -10.53 -1.36 4.59
CA THR A 128 -9.23 -0.66 4.52
C THR A 128 -9.24 0.77 5.06
N LEU A 129 -10.41 1.38 5.25
CA LEU A 129 -10.51 2.72 5.87
C LEU A 129 -10.65 2.60 7.39
N LYS A 130 -9.61 3.02 8.10
CA LYS A 130 -9.55 2.94 9.57
C LYS A 130 -9.72 4.33 10.16
N TRP A 131 -10.82 4.55 10.88
CA TRP A 131 -11.12 5.81 11.55
C TRP A 131 -10.73 5.76 13.02
N GLU A 132 -9.63 6.43 13.34
CA GLU A 132 -9.09 6.50 14.69
C GLU A 132 -9.71 7.68 15.46
N GLN A 133 -10.08 7.47 16.71
CA GLN A 133 -10.75 8.48 17.54
C GLN A 133 -9.77 9.36 18.34
N GLN A 134 -8.60 8.83 18.67
CA GLN A 134 -7.65 9.51 19.56
C GLN A 134 -6.87 10.59 18.81
N GLU A 135 -6.80 11.79 19.40
CA GLU A 135 -5.90 12.85 18.92
C GLU A 135 -4.45 12.46 19.21
N LYS A 136 -3.62 12.50 18.16
CA LYS A 136 -2.19 12.19 18.23
C LYS A 136 -1.45 13.06 17.24
N THR A 137 -0.18 13.37 17.52
CA THR A 137 0.71 13.89 16.49
C THR A 137 0.94 12.84 15.40
N LEU A 138 1.36 13.28 14.21
CA LEU A 138 1.54 12.39 13.06
C LEU A 138 2.59 11.30 13.33
N ASP A 139 3.67 11.65 14.02
CA ASP A 139 4.78 10.76 14.39
C ASP A 139 4.35 9.71 15.41
N VAL A 140 3.63 10.08 16.47
CA VAL A 140 3.12 9.11 17.46
C VAL A 140 2.18 8.12 16.78
N ARG A 141 1.27 8.62 15.93
CA ARG A 141 0.35 7.75 15.19
C ARG A 141 1.07 6.81 14.22
N ASP A 142 2.12 7.28 13.55
CA ASP A 142 2.95 6.45 12.67
C ASP A 142 3.66 5.34 13.47
N LEU A 143 4.19 5.65 14.66
CA LEU A 143 4.79 4.66 15.57
C LEU A 143 3.78 3.61 16.02
N ASP A 144 2.57 4.01 16.43
CA ASP A 144 1.52 3.05 16.82
C ASP A 144 1.07 2.15 15.67
N LEU A 145 1.22 2.60 14.42
CA LEU A 145 0.92 1.79 13.24
C LEU A 145 2.02 0.77 12.96
N LYS A 146 3.28 1.12 13.24
CA LYS A 146 4.42 0.22 13.11
C LYS A 146 4.34 -0.98 14.05
N GLU A 147 3.79 -0.78 15.25
CA GLU A 147 3.50 -1.89 16.19
C GLU A 147 2.40 -2.84 15.71
N ARG A 148 1.64 -2.44 14.69
CA ARG A 148 0.53 -3.21 14.11
C ARG A 148 0.83 -3.72 12.71
N TRP A 149 2.10 -3.64 12.27
CA TRP A 149 2.52 -4.21 11.00
C TRP A 149 2.23 -5.72 10.95
N TRP A 150 2.02 -6.23 9.73
CA TRP A 150 1.52 -7.58 9.50
C TRP A 150 2.36 -8.29 8.46
N GLY A 151 2.41 -9.62 8.51
CA GLY A 151 3.05 -10.43 7.49
C GLY A 151 2.13 -10.74 6.30
N THR A 152 2.52 -11.70 5.46
CA THR A 152 1.81 -12.02 4.21
C THR A 152 0.61 -12.97 4.41
N ASP A 153 -0.31 -12.61 5.30
CA ASP A 153 -1.47 -13.42 5.73
C ASP A 153 -2.73 -13.22 4.86
N GLY A 154 -2.60 -12.63 3.67
CA GLY A 154 -3.73 -12.33 2.79
C GLY A 154 -4.45 -11.02 3.09
N ARG A 155 -3.91 -10.17 3.98
CA ARG A 155 -4.37 -8.80 4.17
C ARG A 155 -4.17 -7.95 2.92
N TYR A 156 -4.94 -6.86 2.83
CA TYR A 156 -4.71 -5.86 1.79
C TYR A 156 -3.37 -5.18 2.03
N ASN A 157 -2.62 -4.98 0.97
CA ASN A 157 -1.30 -4.36 1.01
C ASN A 157 -1.35 -2.86 1.36
N MET A 158 -2.52 -2.23 1.37
CA MET A 158 -2.66 -0.84 1.77
C MET A 158 -3.93 -0.63 2.59
N GLU A 159 -3.77 0.05 3.72
CA GLU A 159 -4.85 0.63 4.51
C GLU A 159 -4.72 2.15 4.53
N MET A 160 -5.79 2.85 4.90
CA MET A 160 -5.77 4.30 5.14
C MET A 160 -6.30 4.59 6.54
N HIS A 161 -5.41 5.05 7.42
CA HIS A 161 -5.74 5.46 8.78
C HIS A 161 -5.96 6.95 8.84
N ILE A 162 -7.10 7.35 9.36
CA ILE A 162 -7.56 8.74 9.40
C ILE A 162 -7.92 9.08 10.84
N GLY A 163 -7.49 10.24 11.32
CA GLY A 163 -7.98 10.73 12.60
C GLY A 163 -7.41 12.08 12.99
N PRO A 164 -7.86 12.60 14.14
CA PRO A 164 -7.52 13.94 14.58
C PRO A 164 -6.03 14.06 14.90
N GLY A 165 -5.47 15.17 14.46
CA GLY A 165 -4.15 15.66 14.82
C GLY A 165 -4.26 16.90 15.69
N THR A 166 -3.12 17.32 16.25
CA THR A 166 -3.06 18.55 17.06
C THR A 166 -3.43 19.78 16.24
N GLU A 167 -3.87 20.85 16.91
CA GLU A 167 -4.18 22.14 16.29
C GLU A 167 -5.28 22.08 15.21
N GLY A 168 -6.25 21.18 15.37
CA GLY A 168 -7.36 21.01 14.43
C GLY A 168 -6.95 20.40 13.08
N ARG A 169 -5.78 19.75 13.04
CA ARG A 169 -5.30 19.02 11.87
C ARG A 169 -6.02 17.68 11.75
N LEU A 170 -6.04 17.15 10.54
CA LEU A 170 -6.42 15.79 10.24
C LEU A 170 -5.21 15.06 9.67
N HIS A 171 -4.97 13.86 10.16
CA HIS A 171 -3.86 13.02 9.71
C HIS A 171 -4.39 11.89 8.85
N PHE A 172 -3.71 11.63 7.74
CA PHE A 172 -3.91 10.47 6.86
C PHE A 172 -2.60 9.72 6.81
N ILE A 173 -2.59 8.44 7.23
CA ILE A 173 -1.41 7.58 7.13
C ILE A 173 -1.80 6.34 6.34
N ASN A 174 -1.02 6.05 5.30
CA ASN A 174 -1.21 4.86 4.48
C ASN A 174 0.00 3.95 4.70
N PRO A 175 -0.12 2.91 5.55
CA PRO A 175 0.84 1.81 5.55
C PRO A 175 0.71 1.00 4.25
N LEU A 176 1.85 0.69 3.66
CA LEU A 176 2.02 -0.18 2.49
C LEU A 176 2.77 -1.42 2.97
N GLY A 177 2.04 -2.53 3.05
CA GLY A 177 2.58 -3.84 3.34
C GLY A 177 2.92 -4.63 2.08
N HIS A 178 3.58 -5.78 2.29
CA HIS A 178 3.86 -6.73 1.21
C HIS A 178 2.79 -7.80 1.14
#